data_AF-A0A357T994-F1
#
_entry.id   AF-A0A357T994-F1
#
_cell.length_a   1.000
_cell.length_b   1.000
_cell.length_c   1.000
_cell.angle_alpha   90.00
_cell.angle_beta   90.00
_cell.angle_gamma   90.00
#
_symmetry.space_group_name_H-M   'P 1'
#
loop_
_entity.id
_entity.type
_entity.pdbx_description
1 polymer ?
#
loop_
_entity_poly.entity_id
_entity_poly.type
_entity_poly.pdbx_seq_one_letter_code
_entity_poly.pdbx_strand_id
1 'polypeptide(L)'
;MSMDSFFGSLFDMVESNNREMDRCPKCQISFVDFKRTGLLGCDYCYEHFSKSLIPTIKRVQGGLVHTGKIPKNATIEVVNKRKVDALKLKLKELIQEENFEEAAKVRDEIQELKRGLEAGDDHAE
;
A
#
# COMPACT_ATOMS: atom_id res chain seq x y z
N MET A 1 19.45 21.69 14.56
CA MET A 1 19.52 20.85 13.34
C MET A 1 18.08 20.63 12.90
N SER A 2 17.68 21.19 11.75
CA SER A 2 16.27 21.20 11.33
C SER A 2 15.80 19.80 10.96
N MET A 3 14.56 19.43 11.33
CA MET A 3 13.95 18.13 10.97
C MET A 3 13.89 17.93 9.45
N ASP A 4 13.88 19.00 8.67
CA ASP A 4 13.85 18.99 7.20
C ASP A 4 15.09 18.30 6.60
N SER A 5 16.24 18.38 7.28
CA SER A 5 17.51 17.85 6.79
C SER A 5 17.61 16.31 6.94
N PHE A 6 16.84 15.73 7.85
CA PHE A 6 16.89 14.28 8.10
C PHE A 6 16.15 13.50 7.01
N PHE A 7 15.00 14.00 6.57
CA PHE A 7 14.24 13.38 5.48
C PHE A 7 14.91 13.59 4.12
N GLY A 8 15.51 14.76 3.86
CA GLY A 8 16.18 15.04 2.58
C GLY A 8 17.30 14.05 2.22
N SER A 9 18.17 13.71 3.18
CA SER A 9 19.27 12.75 2.97
C SER A 9 18.77 11.33 2.61
N LEU A 10 17.59 10.94 3.11
CA LEU A 10 16.99 9.62 2.89
C LEU A 10 16.33 9.51 1.50
N PHE A 11 15.87 10.64 0.95
CA PHE A 11 15.30 10.74 -0.39
C PHE A 11 16.37 10.93 -1.49
N ASP A 12 17.59 11.37 -1.15
CA ASP A 12 18.67 11.61 -2.12
C ASP A 12 19.28 10.33 -2.71
N MET A 13 19.18 9.19 -2.01
CA MET A 13 19.62 7.89 -2.52
C MET A 13 18.63 7.25 -3.51
N VAL A 14 17.59 7.98 -3.94
CA VAL A 14 16.70 7.56 -5.05
C VAL A 14 17.31 8.05 -6.36
N GLU A 15 17.85 7.11 -7.15
CA GLU A 15 18.39 7.36 -8.49
C GLU A 15 17.45 8.25 -9.33
N SER A 16 17.99 9.41 -9.69
CA SER A 16 17.34 10.45 -10.48
C SER A 16 17.22 10.01 -11.95
N ASN A 17 16.08 9.42 -12.30
CA ASN A 17 15.63 9.49 -13.68
C ASN A 17 15.13 10.92 -13.96
N ASN A 18 16.00 11.70 -14.60
CA ASN A 18 15.83 12.99 -15.27
C ASN A 18 14.41 13.59 -15.22
N ARG A 19 14.09 14.33 -14.14
CA ARG A 19 12.82 15.06 -13.96
C ARG A 19 12.99 16.34 -13.15
N GLU A 20 14.05 17.08 -13.39
CA GLU A 20 14.29 18.38 -12.72
C GLU A 20 13.17 19.41 -12.99
N MET A 21 12.30 19.16 -13.99
CA MET A 21 11.21 20.05 -14.39
C MET A 21 9.80 19.47 -14.20
N ASP A 22 9.64 18.29 -13.59
CA ASP A 22 8.31 17.71 -13.38
C ASP A 22 7.60 18.46 -12.25
N ARG A 23 6.60 19.27 -12.64
CA ARG A 23 5.81 20.14 -11.76
C ARG A 23 4.37 19.68 -11.73
N CYS A 24 3.76 19.73 -10.55
CA CYS A 24 2.34 19.46 -10.40
C CYS A 24 1.52 20.51 -11.18
N PRO A 25 0.61 20.12 -12.08
CA PRO A 25 -0.20 21.08 -12.84
C PRO A 25 -1.16 21.90 -11.97
N LYS A 26 -1.52 21.42 -10.77
CA LYS A 26 -2.48 22.09 -9.86
C LYS A 26 -1.81 23.10 -8.92
N CYS A 27 -0.69 22.74 -8.29
CA CYS A 27 -0.02 23.60 -7.29
C CYS A 27 1.41 24.01 -7.65
N GLN A 28 1.91 23.61 -8.84
CA GLN A 28 3.21 23.98 -9.42
C GLN A 28 4.46 23.61 -8.61
N ILE A 29 4.29 22.83 -7.54
CA ILE A 29 5.41 22.28 -6.77
C ILE A 29 6.21 21.33 -7.66
N SER A 30 7.54 21.46 -7.62
CA SER A 30 8.43 20.55 -8.33
C SER A 30 8.76 19.33 -7.46
N PHE A 31 9.14 18.23 -8.09
CA PHE A 31 9.62 17.07 -7.34
C PHE A 31 10.92 17.39 -6.54
N VAL A 32 11.72 18.36 -6.99
CA VAL A 32 12.92 18.83 -6.29
C VAL A 32 12.54 19.55 -4.99
N ASP A 33 11.49 20.38 -5.02
CA ASP A 33 10.98 21.05 -3.82
C ASP A 33 10.47 20.03 -2.80
N PHE A 34 9.81 18.97 -3.26
CA PHE A 34 9.41 17.85 -2.40
C PHE A 34 10.62 17.12 -1.81
N LYS A 35 11.67 16.81 -2.59
CA LYS A 35 12.90 16.17 -2.04
C LYS A 35 13.55 17.02 -0.95
N ARG A 36 13.53 18.35 -1.10
CA ARG A 36 14.14 19.29 -0.14
C ARG A 36 13.30 19.48 1.13
N THR A 37 11.98 19.55 0.99
CA THR A 37 11.08 19.91 2.11
C THR A 37 10.39 18.70 2.74
N GLY A 38 10.30 17.57 2.03
CA GLY A 38 9.50 16.41 2.39
C GLY A 38 7.99 16.63 2.26
N LEU A 39 7.54 17.78 1.74
CA LEU A 39 6.12 18.18 1.73
C LEU A 39 5.58 18.27 0.31
N LEU A 40 4.36 17.74 0.12
CA LEU A 40 3.58 17.89 -1.11
C LEU A 40 2.61 19.07 -0.98
N GLY A 41 2.30 19.72 -2.11
CA GLY A 41 1.50 20.96 -2.10
C GLY A 41 -0.01 20.77 -2.21
N CYS A 42 -0.49 19.67 -2.79
CA CYS A 42 -1.92 19.36 -2.89
C CYS A 42 -2.16 17.85 -3.04
N ASP A 43 -3.42 17.44 -2.97
CA ASP A 43 -3.93 16.08 -3.21
C ASP A 43 -3.44 15.48 -4.53
N TYR A 44 -3.52 16.24 -5.63
CA TYR A 44 -3.13 15.77 -6.97
C TYR A 44 -1.64 15.39 -7.08
N CYS A 45 -0.80 15.88 -6.17
CA CYS A 45 0.63 15.55 -6.17
C CYS A 45 0.87 14.06 -5.91
N TYR A 46 0.00 13.36 -5.17
CA TYR A 46 0.14 11.93 -4.91
C TYR A 46 -0.01 11.10 -6.19
N GLU A 47 -0.95 11.49 -7.05
CA GLU A 47 -1.20 10.83 -8.33
C GLU A 47 -0.11 11.17 -9.34
N HIS A 48 0.17 12.47 -9.48
CA HIS A 48 1.12 13.00 -10.47
C HIS A 48 2.55 12.47 -10.25
N PHE A 49 3.01 12.46 -8.99
CA PHE A 49 4.35 11.96 -8.63
C PHE A 49 4.37 10.49 -8.18
N SER A 50 3.26 9.76 -8.33
CA SER A 50 3.09 8.37 -7.85
C SER A 50 4.28 7.46 -8.17
N LYS A 51 4.76 7.47 -9.42
CA LYS A 51 5.89 6.64 -9.88
C LYS A 51 7.17 6.86 -9.06
N SER A 52 7.40 8.09 -8.59
CA SER A 52 8.59 8.46 -7.80
C SER A 52 8.32 8.39 -6.28
N LEU A 53 7.06 8.61 -5.87
CA LEU A 53 6.64 8.54 -4.48
C LEU A 53 6.58 7.10 -3.96
N ILE A 54 6.01 6.17 -4.75
CA ILE A 54 5.78 4.78 -4.36
C ILE A 54 7.06 4.08 -3.87
N PRO A 55 8.20 4.11 -4.61
CA PRO A 55 9.44 3.48 -4.13
C PRO A 55 9.94 4.10 -2.82
N THR A 56 9.78 5.40 -2.67
CA THR A 56 10.30 6.10 -1.50
C THR A 56 9.43 5.89 -0.26
N ILE A 57 8.12 5.95 -0.42
CA ILE A 57 7.15 5.60 0.63
C ILE A 57 7.40 4.16 1.09
N LYS A 58 7.57 3.21 0.15
CA LYS A 58 7.87 1.81 0.48
C LYS A 58 9.15 1.67 1.30
N ARG A 59 10.19 2.46 1.01
CA ARG A 59 11.45 2.44 1.77
C ARG A 59 11.28 2.98 3.19
N VAL A 60 10.55 4.08 3.35
CA VAL A 60 10.33 4.72 4.66
C VAL A 60 9.37 3.92 5.54
N GLN A 61 8.29 3.40 4.96
CA GLN A 61 7.22 2.70 5.70
C GLN A 61 7.39 1.17 5.74
N GLY A 62 8.38 0.61 5.02
CA GLY A 62 8.62 -0.84 4.94
C GLY A 62 7.62 -1.62 4.06
N GLY A 63 6.61 -0.96 3.51
CA GLY A 63 5.58 -1.55 2.65
C GLY A 63 4.59 -0.49 2.18
N LEU A 64 3.82 -0.79 1.13
CA LEU A 64 2.73 0.08 0.64
C LEU A 64 1.39 -0.21 1.32
N VAL A 65 1.31 -1.34 2.01
CA VAL A 65 0.10 -1.80 2.70
C VAL A 65 0.46 -2.06 4.15
N HIS A 66 -0.29 -1.46 5.07
CA HIS A 66 -0.13 -1.71 6.49
C HIS A 66 -0.68 -3.10 6.85
N THR A 67 0.22 -4.04 7.12
CA THR A 67 -0.11 -5.38 7.64
C THR A 67 -0.19 -5.43 9.18
N GLY A 68 0.02 -4.29 9.86
CA GLY A 68 0.12 -4.17 11.33
C GLY A 68 -1.18 -4.40 12.11
N LYS A 69 -1.24 -4.02 13.39
CA LYS A 69 -2.37 -4.32 14.30
C LYS A 69 -3.74 -3.87 13.75
N ILE A 70 -4.74 -4.72 13.88
CA ILE A 70 -6.14 -4.37 13.60
C ILE A 70 -6.71 -3.72 14.87
N PRO A 71 -7.25 -2.49 14.81
CA PRO A 71 -7.93 -1.92 15.96
C PRO A 71 -9.14 -2.77 16.35
N LYS A 72 -9.45 -2.88 17.64
CA LYS A 72 -10.57 -3.70 18.14
C LYS A 72 -11.93 -3.32 17.52
N ASN A 73 -12.04 -2.08 17.06
CA ASN A 73 -13.25 -1.51 16.46
C ASN A 73 -13.21 -1.53 14.92
N ALA A 74 -12.31 -2.30 14.31
CA ALA A 74 -12.28 -2.42 12.86
C ALA A 74 -13.57 -3.08 12.34
N THR A 75 -14.06 -2.60 11.21
CA THR A 75 -15.20 -3.20 10.51
C THR A 75 -14.93 -4.67 10.19
N ILE A 76 -15.97 -5.50 10.29
CA ILE A 76 -15.93 -6.95 9.98
C ILE A 76 -15.29 -7.19 8.61
N GLU A 77 -15.56 -6.30 7.65
CA GLU A 77 -14.99 -6.31 6.30
C GLU A 77 -13.46 -6.25 6.28
N VAL A 78 -12.85 -5.35 7.09
CA VAL A 78 -11.39 -5.20 7.20
C VAL A 78 -10.77 -6.46 7.79
N VAL A 79 -11.44 -7.08 8.77
CA VAL A 79 -11.00 -8.33 9.40
C VAL A 79 -11.06 -9.48 8.39
N ASN A 80 -12.17 -9.61 7.66
CA ASN A 80 -12.38 -10.66 6.67
C ASN A 80 -11.43 -10.52 5.47
N LYS A 81 -11.19 -9.30 4.96
CA LYS A 81 -10.19 -9.06 3.90
C LYS A 81 -8.80 -9.56 4.30
N ARG A 82 -8.38 -9.29 5.54
CA ARG A 82 -7.09 -9.78 6.05
C ARG A 82 -7.04 -11.29 6.25
N LYS A 83 -8.13 -11.90 6.73
CA LYS A 83 -8.23 -13.37 6.80
C LYS A 83 -8.07 -14.00 5.41
N VAL A 84 -8.74 -13.44 4.40
CA VAL A 84 -8.62 -13.87 3.02
C VAL A 84 -7.17 -13.76 2.53
N ASP A 85 -6.48 -12.66 2.81
CA ASP A 85 -5.09 -12.49 2.40
C ASP A 85 -4.13 -13.46 3.12
N ALA A 86 -4.36 -13.75 4.40
CA ALA A 86 -3.61 -14.77 5.14
C ALA A 86 -3.86 -16.18 4.58
N LEU A 87 -5.11 -16.52 4.27
CA LEU A 87 -5.45 -17.82 3.66
C LEU A 87 -4.86 -17.97 2.26
N LYS A 88 -4.76 -16.89 1.46
CA LYS A 88 -4.07 -16.92 0.16
C LYS A 88 -2.59 -17.27 0.29
N LEU A 89 -1.92 -16.72 1.31
CA LEU A 89 -0.52 -17.05 1.59
C LEU A 89 -0.39 -18.53 1.98
N LYS A 90 -1.23 -18.99 2.91
CA LYS A 90 -1.28 -20.40 3.33
C LYS A 90 -1.58 -21.35 2.17
N LEU A 91 -2.51 -20.99 1.29
CA LEU A 91 -2.82 -21.76 0.09
C LEU A 91 -1.59 -21.93 -0.80
N LYS A 92 -0.82 -20.86 -0.98
CA LYS A 92 0.41 -20.89 -1.78
C LYS A 92 1.47 -21.81 -1.15
N GLU A 93 1.62 -21.77 0.17
CA GLU A 93 2.52 -22.67 0.91
C GLU A 93 2.09 -24.13 0.75
N LEU A 94 0.81 -24.46 0.97
CA LEU A 94 0.29 -25.82 0.82
C LEU A 94 0.45 -26.38 -0.61
N ILE A 95 0.32 -25.54 -1.63
CA ILE A 95 0.58 -25.93 -3.02
C ILE A 95 2.07 -26.23 -3.23
N GLN A 96 2.97 -25.45 -2.62
CA GLN A 96 4.42 -25.69 -2.69
C GLN A 96 4.85 -26.97 -1.96
N GLU A 97 4.13 -27.34 -0.91
CA GLU A 97 4.32 -28.57 -0.14
C GLU A 97 3.61 -29.79 -0.77
N GLU A 98 2.96 -29.63 -1.92
CA GLU A 98 2.17 -30.67 -2.59
C GLU A 98 1.01 -31.24 -1.73
N ASN A 99 0.58 -30.51 -0.69
CA ASN A 99 -0.55 -30.88 0.16
C ASN A 99 -1.88 -30.41 -0.44
N PHE A 100 -2.30 -31.08 -1.51
CA PHE A 100 -3.48 -30.69 -2.29
C PHE A 100 -4.81 -30.85 -1.54
N GLU A 101 -4.90 -31.77 -0.58
CA GLU A 101 -6.12 -31.98 0.21
C GLU A 101 -6.39 -30.77 1.13
N GLU A 102 -5.37 -30.31 1.84
CA GLU A 102 -5.49 -29.11 2.67
C GLU A 102 -5.63 -27.84 1.81
N ALA A 103 -4.93 -27.76 0.67
CA ALA A 103 -5.08 -26.65 -0.26
C ALA A 103 -6.52 -26.51 -0.76
N ALA A 104 -7.22 -27.62 -1.05
CA ALA A 104 -8.62 -27.59 -1.43
C ALA A 104 -9.51 -27.01 -0.32
N LYS A 105 -9.31 -27.43 0.95
CA LYS A 105 -10.05 -26.90 2.11
C LYS A 105 -9.83 -25.39 2.27
N VAL A 106 -8.58 -24.94 2.20
CA VAL A 106 -8.24 -23.50 2.30
C VAL A 106 -8.81 -22.70 1.14
N ARG A 107 -8.82 -23.25 -0.08
CA ARG A 107 -9.44 -22.61 -1.24
C ARG A 107 -10.94 -22.40 -1.03
N ASP A 108 -11.63 -23.40 -0.52
CA ASP A 108 -13.08 -23.35 -0.31
C ASP A 108 -13.42 -22.33 0.80
N GLU A 109 -12.63 -22.27 1.89
CA GLU A 109 -12.75 -21.25 2.94
C GLU A 109 -12.57 -19.82 2.40
N ILE A 110 -11.61 -19.60 1.48
CA ILE A 110 -11.44 -18.31 0.81
C ILE A 110 -12.70 -17.93 0.01
N GLN A 111 -13.31 -18.89 -0.69
CA GLN A 111 -14.52 -18.62 -1.47
C GLN A 111 -15.71 -18.25 -0.58
N GLU A 112 -15.90 -18.95 0.54
CA GLU A 112 -16.96 -18.64 1.50
C GLU A 112 -16.81 -17.24 2.10
N LEU A 113 -15.60 -16.89 2.54
CA LEU A 113 -15.31 -15.57 3.08
C LEU A 113 -15.50 -14.45 2.04
N LYS A 114 -15.19 -14.70 0.77
CA LYS A 114 -15.44 -13.75 -0.31
C LYS A 114 -16.92 -13.54 -0.59
N ARG A 115 -17.72 -14.61 -0.63
CA ARG A 115 -19.18 -14.50 -0.81
C ARG A 115 -19.82 -13.68 0.31
N GLY A 116 -19.36 -13.86 1.55
CA GLY A 116 -19.83 -13.07 2.68
C GLY A 116 -19.43 -11.60 2.64
N LEU A 117 -18.37 -11.24 1.89
CA LEU A 117 -17.97 -9.85 1.66
C LEU A 117 -18.81 -9.20 0.55
N GLU A 118 -19.05 -9.91 -0.56
CA GLU A 118 -19.81 -9.39 -1.71
C GLU A 118 -21.29 -9.16 -1.37
N ALA A 119 -21.87 -9.96 -0.46
CA ALA A 119 -23.26 -9.78 0.00
C ALA A 119 -23.48 -8.56 0.92
N GLY A 120 -22.41 -7.86 1.33
CA GLY A 120 -22.47 -6.69 2.20
C GLY A 120 -22.43 -5.34 1.47
N ASP A 121 -22.18 -5.33 0.15
CA ASP A 121 -22.00 -4.11 -0.65
C ASP A 121 -23.32 -3.57 -1.27
N ASP A 122 -24.47 -4.23 -1.03
CA ASP A 122 -25.77 -3.86 -1.63
C ASP A 122 -26.49 -2.68 -0.91
N HIS A 123 -25.88 -2.06 0.11
CA HIS A 123 -26.48 -0.92 0.84
C HIS A 123 -25.47 0.20 1.13
N ALA A 124 -25.03 0.91 0.10
CA ALA A 124 -24.45 2.24 0.23
C ALA A 124 -24.76 3.08 -1.03
N GLU A 125 -25.98 3.62 -1.09
CA GLU A 125 -26.31 4.85 -1.85
C GLU A 125 -26.17 6.07 -0.94
#